data_AF-A0A4Y2V130-F1
#
_entry.id   AF-A0A4Y2V130-F1
#
_cell.length_a   1.000
_cell.length_b   1.000
_cell.length_c   1.000
_cell.angle_alpha   90.00
_cell.angle_beta   90.00
_cell.angle_gamma   90.00
#
_symmetry.space_group_name_H-M   'P 1'
#
loop_
_entity.id
_entity.type
_entity.pdbx_description
1 polymer ?
#
loop_
_entity_poly.entity_id
_entity_poly.type
_entity_poly.pdbx_seq_one_letter_code
_entity_poly.pdbx_strand_id
1 'polypeptide(L)'
;MNTVHLSTFLSSIKSISGQYSLPIAPEYTMDSYHKWKFYPFYSDEGFQLDCENVTDFVMMACNTFVKHPNDTFVEIGSSDNDVLLNSMRQLIQHMTDRGHEVAAFRTLLYYFHMKSRISASASDIKEVYSAVFEKFYFLTYTMVQKVLSQRRVDLNFAYGLLSALPENSQFGPLKCLIKWCSSNLNRLAAVARIGIEVAKYFQKSDALSMYENIYKKASLLSRSNVRSVPMEIILHSSSHESSWPVVKDLILTQEMDLPTVYECCSAFQLPTNNVLTTYLNHILLESEKKFLNNDSTDMEVMHILEQAAAVINCIKDEELLCNNLKSLMKKVIL
;
A
#
# COMPACT_ATOMS: atom_id res chain seq x y z
N MET A 1 -19.32 -12.79 30.24
CA MET A 1 -19.29 -12.23 28.87
C MET A 1 -19.68 -13.35 27.93
N ASN A 2 -20.83 -13.23 27.26
CA ASN A 2 -21.27 -14.23 26.29
C ASN A 2 -20.62 -13.90 24.95
N THR A 3 -19.90 -14.86 24.38
CA THR A 3 -19.18 -14.70 23.12
C THR A 3 -20.17 -14.73 21.96
N VAL A 4 -20.16 -13.70 21.10
CA VAL A 4 -20.98 -13.67 19.88
C VAL A 4 -20.09 -14.08 18.70
N HIS A 5 -20.45 -15.16 18.02
CA HIS A 5 -19.71 -15.61 16.83
C HIS A 5 -19.93 -14.64 15.65
N LEU A 6 -18.83 -14.28 14.96
CA LEU A 6 -18.83 -13.36 13.82
C LEU A 6 -19.78 -13.84 12.73
N SER A 7 -19.75 -15.14 12.45
CA SER A 7 -20.60 -15.80 11.47
C SER A 7 -22.08 -15.63 11.78
N THR A 8 -22.48 -15.85 13.04
CA THR A 8 -23.87 -15.67 13.51
C THR A 8 -24.31 -14.22 13.43
N PHE A 9 -23.48 -13.28 13.89
CA PHE A 9 -23.78 -11.84 13.85
C PHE A 9 -23.92 -11.32 12.42
N LEU A 10 -22.99 -11.68 11.51
CA LEU A 10 -23.08 -11.29 10.11
C LEU A 10 -24.26 -11.96 9.40
N SER A 11 -24.60 -13.20 9.74
CA SER A 11 -25.80 -13.89 9.23
C SER A 11 -27.07 -13.14 9.64
N SER A 12 -27.16 -12.70 10.89
CA SER A 12 -28.30 -11.91 11.39
C SER A 12 -28.41 -10.56 10.68
N ILE A 13 -27.31 -9.81 10.54
CA ILE A 13 -27.29 -8.55 9.77
C ILE A 13 -27.70 -8.76 8.31
N LYS A 14 -27.20 -9.83 7.69
CA LYS A 14 -27.55 -10.19 6.31
C LYS A 14 -29.04 -10.48 6.17
N SER A 15 -29.63 -11.22 7.11
CA SER A 15 -31.07 -11.50 7.17
C SER A 15 -31.90 -10.22 7.33
N ILE A 16 -31.44 -9.28 8.16
CA ILE A 16 -32.10 -7.98 8.40
C ILE A 16 -32.08 -7.09 7.16
N SER A 17 -31.00 -7.12 6.37
CA SER A 17 -30.88 -6.33 5.14
C SER A 17 -31.77 -6.80 3.96
N GLY A 18 -32.59 -7.84 4.17
CA GLY A 18 -33.48 -8.40 3.17
C GLY A 18 -32.78 -9.14 2.02
N GLN A 19 -31.49 -9.46 2.15
CA GLN A 19 -30.77 -10.29 1.18
C GLN A 19 -31.08 -11.79 1.40
N TYR A 20 -32.33 -12.18 1.19
CA TYR A 20 -32.74 -13.58 1.09
C TYR A 20 -32.24 -14.16 -0.22
N SER A 21 -30.94 -14.48 -0.29
CA SER A 21 -30.23 -14.88 -1.51
C SER A 21 -30.34 -13.81 -2.61
N LEU A 22 -29.21 -13.23 -3.03
CA LEU A 22 -29.19 -12.53 -4.31
C LEU A 22 -29.81 -13.48 -5.36
N PRO A 23 -30.92 -13.11 -6.04
CA PRO A 23 -31.15 -13.69 -7.35
C PRO A 23 -29.87 -13.36 -8.10
N ILE A 24 -29.29 -14.36 -8.75
CA ILE A 24 -28.19 -14.16 -9.68
C ILE A 24 -28.79 -13.29 -10.80
N ALA A 25 -28.78 -11.97 -10.60
CA ALA A 25 -29.02 -11.02 -11.65
C ALA A 25 -27.84 -11.22 -12.61
N PRO A 26 -28.09 -11.55 -13.88
CA PRO A 26 -27.04 -11.93 -14.83
C PRO A 26 -26.03 -10.79 -15.11
N GLU A 27 -26.26 -9.59 -14.58
CA GLU A 27 -25.44 -8.40 -14.80
C GLU A 27 -24.58 -7.98 -13.60
N TYR A 28 -24.73 -8.61 -12.42
CA TYR A 28 -23.87 -8.36 -11.24
C TYR A 28 -22.86 -9.50 -10.97
N THR A 29 -22.31 -10.10 -12.02
CA THR A 29 -21.27 -11.15 -11.94
C THR A 29 -19.88 -10.64 -11.54
N MET A 30 -19.73 -9.40 -11.07
CA MET A 30 -18.44 -8.79 -10.74
C MET A 30 -18.16 -8.66 -9.23
N ASP A 31 -19.10 -8.97 -8.35
CA ASP A 31 -18.77 -9.00 -6.91
C ASP A 31 -18.01 -10.29 -6.59
N SER A 32 -16.68 -10.21 -6.61
CA SER A 32 -15.79 -11.34 -6.33
C SER A 32 -15.58 -11.56 -4.83
N TYR A 33 -16.17 -10.76 -3.94
CA TYR A 33 -15.90 -10.82 -2.50
C TYR A 33 -16.32 -12.15 -1.87
N HIS A 34 -17.34 -12.81 -2.39
CA HIS A 34 -17.80 -14.12 -1.91
C HIS A 34 -16.85 -15.26 -2.32
N LYS A 35 -15.91 -15.02 -3.24
CA LYS A 35 -14.84 -15.95 -3.63
C LYS A 35 -13.58 -15.79 -2.78
N TRP A 36 -13.51 -14.82 -1.88
CA TRP A 36 -12.39 -14.65 -0.97
C TRP A 36 -12.39 -15.78 0.06
N LYS A 37 -11.65 -16.85 -0.23
CA LYS A 37 -11.32 -17.89 0.75
C LYS A 37 -10.21 -17.35 1.65
N PHE A 38 -10.56 -17.10 2.91
CA PHE A 38 -9.56 -16.79 3.95
C PHE A 38 -8.67 -18.01 4.18
N TYR A 39 -7.38 -17.77 4.37
CA TYR A 39 -6.44 -18.79 4.86
C TYR A 39 -6.92 -19.33 6.22
N PRO A 40 -6.58 -20.57 6.61
CA PRO A 40 -7.06 -21.21 7.86
C PRO A 40 -6.64 -20.51 9.17
N PHE A 41 -5.92 -19.39 9.09
CA PHE A 41 -5.54 -18.56 10.23
C PHE A 41 -6.73 -17.83 10.90
N TYR A 42 -7.93 -17.90 10.31
CA TYR A 42 -9.17 -17.37 10.88
C TYR A 42 -10.10 -18.51 11.31
N SER A 43 -9.70 -19.31 12.30
CA SER A 43 -10.67 -20.04 13.11
C SER A 43 -11.59 -19.00 13.77
N ASP A 44 -12.90 -19.12 13.57
CA ASP A 44 -13.92 -18.24 14.17
C ASP A 44 -13.97 -18.49 15.69
N GLU A 45 -12.98 -17.99 16.43
CA GLU A 45 -12.91 -18.05 17.90
C GLU A 45 -14.03 -17.20 18.57
N GLY A 46 -14.88 -16.57 17.76
CA GLY A 46 -15.92 -15.65 18.20
C GLY A 46 -15.35 -14.30 18.64
N PHE A 47 -16.22 -13.30 18.73
CA PHE A 47 -15.85 -12.01 19.26
C PHE A 47 -16.32 -11.86 20.70
N GLN A 48 -15.47 -11.28 21.54
CA GLN A 48 -15.89 -10.79 22.85
C GLN A 48 -16.57 -9.43 22.67
N LEU A 49 -17.80 -9.46 22.16
CA LEU A 49 -18.66 -8.28 22.10
C LEU A 49 -19.61 -8.28 23.29
N ASP A 50 -19.88 -7.08 23.79
CA ASP A 50 -20.96 -6.87 24.73
C ASP A 50 -22.31 -7.16 24.08
N CYS A 51 -23.06 -8.08 24.68
CA CYS A 51 -24.36 -8.51 24.17
C CYS A 51 -25.38 -7.38 24.17
N GLU A 52 -25.28 -6.41 25.07
CA GLU A 52 -26.19 -5.26 25.14
C GLU A 52 -26.04 -4.40 23.88
N ASN A 53 -24.81 -3.97 23.55
CA ASN A 53 -24.52 -3.18 22.35
C ASN A 53 -24.91 -3.90 21.04
N VAL A 54 -24.71 -5.22 20.97
CA VAL A 54 -25.10 -6.03 19.80
C VAL A 54 -26.63 -6.12 19.69
N THR A 55 -27.31 -6.37 20.81
CA THR A 55 -28.77 -6.54 20.84
C THR A 55 -29.47 -5.23 20.52
N ASP A 56 -29.02 -4.10 21.08
CA ASP A 56 -29.61 -2.79 20.82
C ASP A 56 -29.52 -2.41 19.34
N PHE A 57 -28.34 -2.60 18.73
CA PHE A 57 -28.17 -2.36 17.30
C PHE A 57 -29.05 -3.30 16.45
N VAL A 58 -29.06 -4.60 16.75
CA VAL A 58 -29.85 -5.58 16.00
C VAL A 58 -31.34 -5.31 16.12
N MET A 59 -31.86 -5.03 17.33
CA MET A 59 -33.27 -4.73 17.57
C MET A 59 -33.69 -3.44 16.89
N MET A 60 -32.87 -2.38 16.98
CA MET A 60 -33.12 -1.13 16.27
C MET A 60 -33.10 -1.35 14.75
N ALA A 61 -32.09 -2.06 14.23
CA ALA A 61 -32.03 -2.37 12.80
C ALA A 61 -33.22 -3.24 12.35
N CYS A 62 -33.67 -4.20 13.15
CA CYS A 62 -34.88 -4.97 12.86
C CYS A 62 -36.12 -4.06 12.80
N ASN A 63 -36.35 -3.23 13.83
CA ASN A 63 -37.51 -2.34 13.90
C ASN A 63 -37.52 -1.30 12.77
N THR A 64 -36.34 -0.86 12.33
CA THR A 64 -36.19 0.15 11.29
C THR A 64 -36.20 -0.42 9.86
N PHE A 65 -35.65 -1.63 9.64
CA PHE A 65 -35.40 -2.19 8.29
C PHE A 65 -36.20 -3.45 7.95
N VAL A 66 -36.71 -4.21 8.93
CA VAL A 66 -37.51 -5.40 8.67
C VAL A 66 -38.98 -4.98 8.51
N LYS A 67 -39.46 -4.98 7.26
CA LYS A 67 -40.87 -4.74 6.94
C LYS A 67 -41.77 -5.74 7.67
N HIS A 68 -42.81 -5.24 8.34
CA HIS A 68 -44.01 -6.04 8.51
C HIS A 68 -44.66 -6.23 7.13
N PRO A 69 -45.22 -7.43 6.83
CA PRO A 69 -45.67 -7.81 5.49
C PRO A 69 -46.76 -6.90 4.86
N ASN A 70 -47.32 -5.96 5.62
CA ASN A 70 -48.38 -5.05 5.17
C ASN A 70 -48.01 -3.56 5.14
N ASP A 71 -46.78 -3.16 5.48
CA ASP A 71 -46.42 -1.74 5.55
C ASP A 71 -45.69 -1.23 4.29
N THR A 72 -46.30 -0.24 3.62
CA THR A 72 -45.57 0.74 2.80
C THR A 72 -44.47 1.35 3.66
N PHE A 73 -43.24 1.50 3.12
CA PHE A 73 -42.07 2.02 3.82
C PHE A 73 -42.46 3.06 4.88
N VAL A 74 -42.39 2.67 6.15
CA VAL A 74 -42.68 3.57 7.26
C VAL A 74 -41.61 4.65 7.18
N GLU A 75 -42.02 5.90 6.98
CA GLU A 75 -41.11 7.03 7.12
C GLU A 75 -40.52 6.96 8.52
N ILE A 76 -39.22 6.67 8.60
CA ILE A 76 -38.51 6.65 9.87
C ILE A 76 -38.53 8.10 10.39
N GLY A 77 -39.16 8.32 11.54
CA GLY A 77 -39.11 9.61 12.21
C GLY A 77 -37.65 10.01 12.46
N SER A 78 -37.34 11.31 12.40
CA SER A 78 -35.97 11.82 12.59
C SER A 78 -35.32 11.32 13.89
N SER A 79 -36.11 11.14 14.96
CA SER A 79 -35.65 10.61 16.25
C SER A 79 -35.11 9.17 16.18
N ASP A 80 -35.75 8.30 15.41
CA ASP A 80 -35.37 6.88 15.31
C ASP A 80 -34.10 6.70 14.45
N ASN A 81 -33.90 7.62 13.50
CA ASN A 81 -32.68 7.69 12.71
C ASN A 81 -31.46 8.05 13.57
N ASP A 82 -31.60 8.99 14.50
CA ASP A 82 -30.52 9.40 15.41
C ASP A 82 -30.16 8.30 16.40
N VAL A 83 -31.15 7.59 16.94
CA VAL A 83 -30.93 6.48 17.87
C VAL A 83 -30.19 5.34 17.19
N LEU A 84 -30.60 4.93 15.99
CA LEU A 84 -29.92 3.89 15.22
C LEU A 84 -28.46 4.27 14.89
N LEU A 85 -28.22 5.54 14.50
CA LEU A 85 -26.88 6.06 14.23
C LEU A 85 -26.00 6.00 15.49
N ASN A 86 -26.55 6.32 16.66
CA ASN A 86 -25.85 6.25 17.94
C ASN A 86 -25.52 4.80 18.35
N SER A 87 -26.48 3.86 18.26
CA SER A 87 -26.22 2.44 18.53
C SER A 87 -25.16 1.85 17.59
N MET A 88 -25.20 2.24 16.31
CA MET A 88 -24.20 1.85 15.32
C MET A 88 -22.80 2.39 15.65
N ARG A 89 -22.69 3.67 16.03
CA ARG A 89 -21.43 4.27 16.49
C ARG A 89 -20.86 3.54 17.71
N GLN A 90 -21.70 3.24 18.70
CA GLN A 90 -21.29 2.50 19.91
C GLN A 90 -20.79 1.10 19.57
N LEU A 91 -21.50 0.38 18.71
CA LEU A 91 -21.11 -0.98 18.29
C LEU A 91 -19.78 -0.99 17.54
N ILE A 92 -19.59 -0.06 16.60
CA ILE A 92 -18.34 0.05 15.85
C ILE A 92 -17.18 0.46 16.76
N GLN A 93 -17.43 1.37 17.72
CA GLN A 93 -16.45 1.75 18.73
C GLN A 93 -16.04 0.53 19.56
N HIS A 94 -17.01 -0.23 20.08
CA HIS A 94 -16.76 -1.44 20.86
C HIS A 94 -15.97 -2.50 20.09
N MET A 95 -16.34 -2.76 18.82
CA MET A 95 -15.58 -3.66 17.95
C MET A 95 -14.15 -3.18 17.72
N THR A 96 -13.95 -1.86 17.57
CA THR A 96 -12.62 -1.29 17.37
C THR A 96 -11.75 -1.44 18.62
N ASP A 97 -12.30 -1.15 19.81
CA ASP A 97 -11.58 -1.24 21.09
C ASP A 97 -11.17 -2.68 21.42
N ARG A 98 -11.87 -3.67 20.84
CA ARG A 98 -11.58 -5.11 20.95
C ARG A 98 -10.68 -5.65 19.83
N GLY A 99 -10.18 -4.81 18.92
CA GLY A 99 -9.32 -5.24 17.80
C GLY A 99 -10.06 -6.01 16.70
N HIS A 100 -11.36 -5.75 16.53
CA HIS A 100 -12.23 -6.36 15.52
C HIS A 100 -12.56 -5.38 14.38
N GLU A 101 -11.54 -4.71 13.83
CA GLU A 101 -11.71 -3.62 12.86
C GLU A 101 -12.32 -4.09 11.53
N VAL A 102 -12.13 -5.35 11.15
CA VAL A 102 -12.78 -5.94 9.96
C VAL A 102 -14.31 -6.01 10.16
N ALA A 103 -14.75 -6.42 11.34
CA ALA A 103 -16.18 -6.48 11.68
C ALA A 103 -16.77 -5.08 11.83
N ALA A 104 -16.03 -4.18 12.45
CA ALA A 104 -16.39 -2.77 12.57
C ALA A 104 -16.61 -2.14 11.17
N PHE A 105 -15.69 -2.38 10.24
CA PHE A 105 -15.77 -1.88 8.87
C PHE A 105 -16.95 -2.49 8.09
N ARG A 106 -17.19 -3.80 8.25
CA ARG A 106 -18.36 -4.46 7.64
C ARG A 106 -19.68 -3.88 8.15
N THR A 107 -19.80 -3.71 9.46
CA THR A 107 -21.00 -3.13 10.10
C THR A 107 -21.28 -1.73 9.57
N LEU A 108 -20.23 -0.92 9.42
CA LEU A 108 -20.29 0.42 8.82
C LEU A 108 -20.77 0.39 7.37
N LEU A 109 -20.22 -0.49 6.53
CA LEU A 109 -20.66 -0.64 5.13
C LEU A 109 -22.11 -1.11 5.02
N TYR A 110 -22.52 -2.07 5.85
CA TYR A 110 -23.90 -2.55 5.89
C TYR A 110 -24.88 -1.42 6.25
N TYR A 111 -24.53 -0.62 7.25
CA TYR A 111 -25.34 0.52 7.64
C TYR A 111 -25.46 1.55 6.51
N PHE A 112 -24.37 1.87 5.79
CA PHE A 112 -24.42 2.75 4.62
C PHE A 112 -25.35 2.20 3.54
N HIS A 113 -25.23 0.92 3.21
CA HIS A 113 -26.07 0.27 2.22
C HIS A 113 -27.55 0.21 2.65
N MET A 114 -27.81 0.00 3.95
CA MET A 114 -29.15 0.06 4.52
C MET A 114 -29.75 1.47 4.42
N LYS A 115 -28.99 2.51 4.80
CA LYS A 115 -29.42 3.91 4.70
C LYS A 115 -29.61 4.38 3.26
N SER A 116 -28.76 3.98 2.33
CA SER A 116 -28.92 4.33 0.91
C SER A 116 -30.17 3.73 0.27
N ARG A 117 -30.73 2.64 0.84
CA ARG A 117 -31.99 2.03 0.37
C ARG A 117 -33.24 2.71 0.91
N ILE A 118 -33.15 3.37 2.05
CA ILE A 118 -34.30 4.03 2.70
C ILE A 118 -34.30 5.54 2.42
N SER A 119 -33.14 6.18 2.40
CA SER A 119 -33.06 7.61 2.11
C SER A 119 -33.43 7.89 0.67
N ALA A 120 -34.48 8.69 0.46
CA ALA A 120 -34.85 9.20 -0.85
C ALA A 120 -33.98 10.40 -1.29
N SER A 121 -33.25 11.02 -0.36
CA SER A 121 -32.52 12.27 -0.61
C SER A 121 -31.00 12.09 -0.49
N ALA A 122 -30.25 12.85 -1.32
CA ALA A 122 -28.79 12.90 -1.26
C ALA A 122 -28.26 13.66 -0.02
N SER A 123 -29.09 14.48 0.63
CA SER A 123 -28.71 15.22 1.84
C SER A 123 -28.56 14.30 3.04
N ASP A 124 -29.47 13.35 3.23
CA ASP A 124 -29.47 12.50 4.43
C ASP A 124 -28.31 11.49 4.38
N ILE A 125 -27.94 11.04 3.17
CA ILE A 125 -26.75 10.21 2.95
C ILE A 125 -25.48 10.99 3.32
N LYS A 126 -25.42 12.29 2.97
CA LYS A 126 -24.27 13.15 3.28
C LYS A 126 -24.14 13.43 4.78
N GLU A 127 -25.25 13.63 5.47
CA GLU A 127 -25.28 13.82 6.93
C GLU A 127 -24.80 12.57 7.67
N VAL A 128 -25.33 11.40 7.30
CA VAL A 128 -24.88 10.11 7.83
C VAL A 128 -23.39 9.89 7.55
N TYR A 129 -22.95 10.15 6.32
CA TYR A 129 -21.54 10.02 5.95
C TYR A 129 -20.66 10.92 6.81
N SER A 130 -21.03 12.19 6.98
CA SER A 130 -20.34 13.14 7.86
C SER A 130 -20.25 12.62 9.29
N ALA A 131 -21.35 12.07 9.81
CA ALA A 131 -21.43 11.56 11.18
C ALA A 131 -20.51 10.36 11.45
N VAL A 132 -20.19 9.55 10.46
CA VAL A 132 -19.35 8.34 10.64
C VAL A 132 -18.02 8.44 9.90
N PHE A 133 -17.73 9.58 9.27
CA PHE A 133 -16.58 9.77 8.40
C PHE A 133 -15.26 9.50 9.11
N GLU A 134 -15.06 10.05 10.30
CA GLU A 134 -13.82 9.84 11.06
C GLU A 134 -13.57 8.35 11.33
N LYS A 135 -14.65 7.61 11.65
CA LYS A 135 -14.56 6.18 11.91
C LYS A 135 -14.32 5.39 10.63
N PHE A 136 -14.96 5.77 9.53
CA PHE A 136 -14.71 5.20 8.20
C PHE A 136 -13.25 5.41 7.78
N TYR A 137 -12.75 6.65 7.92
CA TYR A 137 -11.38 7.02 7.64
C TYR A 137 -10.38 6.19 8.46
N PHE A 138 -10.59 6.09 9.77
CA PHE A 138 -9.74 5.30 10.66
C PHE A 138 -9.74 3.81 10.30
N LEU A 139 -10.92 3.23 10.06
CA LEU A 139 -11.05 1.82 9.71
C LEU A 139 -10.42 1.54 8.34
N THR A 140 -10.61 2.42 7.35
CA THR A 140 -9.95 2.33 6.06
C THR A 140 -8.43 2.31 6.20
N TYR A 141 -7.86 3.26 6.96
CA TYR A 141 -6.42 3.28 7.26
C TYR A 141 -5.94 1.96 7.88
N THR A 142 -6.63 1.48 8.92
CA THR A 142 -6.27 0.25 9.62
C THR A 142 -6.40 -1.00 8.74
N MET A 143 -7.43 -1.07 7.90
CA MET A 143 -7.62 -2.16 6.94
C MET A 143 -6.50 -2.20 5.91
N VAL A 144 -6.13 -1.05 5.35
CA VAL A 144 -5.00 -0.95 4.42
C VAL A 144 -3.68 -1.34 5.10
N GLN A 145 -3.45 -0.91 6.34
CA GLN A 145 -2.28 -1.33 7.12
C GLN A 145 -2.24 -2.85 7.32
N LYS A 146 -3.39 -3.50 7.58
CA LYS A 146 -3.48 -4.97 7.69
C LYS A 146 -3.18 -5.67 6.37
N VAL A 147 -3.64 -5.14 5.24
CA VAL A 147 -3.35 -5.65 3.89
C VAL A 147 -1.86 -5.56 3.58
N LEU A 148 -1.23 -4.41 3.89
CA LEU A 148 0.21 -4.19 3.72
C LEU A 148 1.08 -5.02 4.67
N SER A 149 0.51 -5.51 5.76
CA SER A 149 1.19 -6.39 6.70
C SER A 149 1.23 -7.85 6.23
N GLN A 150 0.42 -8.22 5.22
CA GLN A 150 0.40 -9.58 4.68
C GLN A 150 1.63 -9.88 3.83
N ARG A 151 2.01 -11.16 3.77
CA ARG A 151 3.09 -11.63 2.88
C ARG A 151 2.76 -11.40 1.40
N ARG A 152 1.49 -11.56 1.03
CA ARG A 152 0.96 -11.23 -0.30
C ARG A 152 0.04 -10.04 -0.15
N VAL A 153 0.48 -8.89 -0.65
CA VAL A 153 -0.26 -7.63 -0.56
C VAL A 153 -1.26 -7.55 -1.71
N ASP A 154 -2.55 -7.39 -1.40
CA ASP A 154 -3.57 -7.07 -2.38
C ASP A 154 -3.63 -5.55 -2.60
N LEU A 155 -2.85 -5.08 -3.58
CA LEU A 155 -2.76 -3.66 -3.90
C LEU A 155 -4.08 -3.10 -4.45
N ASN A 156 -4.88 -3.91 -5.15
CA ASN A 156 -6.14 -3.48 -5.75
C ASN A 156 -7.18 -3.24 -4.67
N PHE A 157 -7.27 -4.12 -3.68
CA PHE A 157 -8.15 -3.92 -2.54
C PHE A 157 -7.76 -2.69 -1.73
N ALA A 158 -6.47 -2.52 -1.42
CA ALA A 158 -5.98 -1.34 -0.70
C ALA A 158 -6.26 -0.02 -1.45
N TYR A 159 -6.04 -0.03 -2.77
CA TYR A 159 -6.41 1.07 -3.66
C TYR A 159 -7.92 1.34 -3.62
N GLY A 160 -8.76 0.31 -3.76
CA GLY A 160 -10.22 0.45 -3.71
C GLY A 160 -10.74 1.07 -2.41
N LEU A 161 -10.17 0.67 -1.27
CA LEU A 161 -10.51 1.24 0.03
C LEU A 161 -10.16 2.73 0.13
N LEU A 162 -8.99 3.14 -0.37
CA LEU A 162 -8.55 4.54 -0.33
C LEU A 162 -9.29 5.40 -1.34
N SER A 163 -9.61 4.87 -2.51
CA SER A 163 -10.40 5.57 -3.55
C SER A 163 -11.86 5.76 -3.15
N ALA A 164 -12.35 5.00 -2.18
CA ALA A 164 -13.66 5.21 -1.57
C ALA A 164 -13.70 6.41 -0.59
N LEU A 165 -12.54 6.96 -0.21
CA LEU A 165 -12.49 8.19 0.58
C LEU A 165 -12.73 9.43 -0.30
N PRO A 166 -13.18 10.56 0.28
CA PRO A 166 -13.36 11.80 -0.45
C PRO A 166 -12.02 12.30 -0.98
N GLU A 167 -12.06 13.05 -2.10
CA GLU A 167 -10.89 13.54 -2.83
C GLU A 167 -9.89 14.40 -2.02
N ASN A 168 -10.29 14.89 -0.85
CA ASN A 168 -9.42 15.69 0.01
C ASN A 168 -8.88 14.91 1.23
N SER A 169 -9.19 13.61 1.33
CA SER A 169 -8.91 12.81 2.53
C SER A 169 -8.11 11.54 2.27
N GLN A 170 -8.02 11.05 1.05
CA GLN A 170 -7.28 9.86 0.64
C GLN A 170 -5.75 9.93 0.84
N PHE A 171 -5.14 11.11 0.76
CA PHE A 171 -3.68 11.26 0.94
C PHE A 171 -3.25 11.34 2.41
N GLY A 172 -4.16 11.64 3.33
CA GLY A 172 -3.89 11.61 4.78
C GLY A 172 -3.45 10.21 5.26
N PRO A 173 -4.24 9.15 4.99
CA PRO A 173 -3.88 7.78 5.33
C PRO A 173 -2.58 7.33 4.67
N LEU A 174 -2.37 7.67 3.39
CA LEU A 174 -1.13 7.33 2.68
C LEU A 174 0.12 7.95 3.34
N LYS A 175 0.04 9.21 3.78
CA LYS A 175 1.13 9.86 4.54
C LYS A 175 1.40 9.14 5.86
N CYS A 176 0.36 8.71 6.57
CA CYS A 176 0.50 7.91 7.79
C CYS A 176 1.13 6.55 7.51
N LEU A 177 0.73 5.88 6.42
CA LEU A 177 1.26 4.58 6.01
C LEU A 177 2.75 4.66 5.63
N ILE A 178 3.19 5.74 4.98
CA ILE A 178 4.61 6.00 4.72
C ILE A 178 5.41 6.02 6.04
N LYS A 179 4.94 6.77 7.03
CA LYS A 179 5.59 6.86 8.35
C LYS A 179 5.61 5.50 9.04
N TRP A 180 4.50 4.77 8.96
CA TRP A 180 4.35 3.43 9.56
C TRP A 180 5.32 2.39 8.96
N CYS A 181 5.71 2.51 7.68
CA CYS A 181 6.62 1.55 7.06
C CYS A 181 8.01 1.51 7.72
N SER A 182 8.41 2.55 8.47
CA SER A 182 9.59 2.57 9.35
C SER A 182 10.85 1.92 8.76
N SER A 183 11.19 2.21 7.49
CA SER A 183 12.29 1.65 6.66
C SER A 183 12.06 0.33 5.90
N ASN A 184 10.90 -0.32 6.02
CA ASN A 184 10.57 -1.50 5.21
C ASN A 184 10.34 -1.10 3.74
N LEU A 185 11.37 -1.27 2.90
CA LEU A 185 11.36 -0.86 1.50
C LEU A 185 10.29 -1.57 0.65
N ASN A 186 10.05 -2.86 0.90
CA ASN A 186 9.01 -3.62 0.20
C ASN A 186 7.61 -3.03 0.48
N ARG A 187 7.31 -2.75 1.76
CA ARG A 187 6.04 -2.13 2.15
C ARG A 187 5.94 -0.70 1.65
N LEU A 188 7.04 0.06 1.70
CA LEU A 188 7.08 1.42 1.20
C LEU A 188 6.83 1.48 -0.31
N ALA A 189 7.42 0.57 -1.09
CA ALA A 189 7.16 0.43 -2.51
C ALA A 189 5.69 0.06 -2.78
N ALA A 190 5.09 -0.82 -1.97
CA ALA A 190 3.67 -1.16 -2.06
C ALA A 190 2.77 0.06 -1.78
N VAL A 191 3.04 0.81 -0.69
CA VAL A 191 2.33 2.07 -0.37
C VAL A 191 2.47 3.08 -1.49
N ALA A 192 3.68 3.25 -2.03
CA ALA A 192 3.92 4.18 -3.13
C ALA A 192 3.15 3.79 -4.39
N ARG A 193 3.11 2.49 -4.72
CA ARG A 193 2.32 1.99 -5.85
C ARG A 193 0.82 2.24 -5.67
N ILE A 194 0.28 2.07 -4.46
CA ILE A 194 -1.10 2.44 -4.16
C ILE A 194 -1.28 3.96 -4.33
N GLY A 195 -0.34 4.76 -3.83
CA GLY A 195 -0.34 6.22 -3.98
C GLY A 195 -0.34 6.70 -5.43
N ILE A 196 0.40 6.03 -6.32
CA ILE A 196 0.38 6.28 -7.78
C ILE A 196 -1.03 6.09 -8.34
N GLU A 197 -1.67 4.95 -8.05
CA GLU A 197 -3.01 4.65 -8.59
C GLU A 197 -4.07 5.60 -8.03
N VAL A 198 -4.00 5.93 -6.73
CA VAL A 198 -4.85 6.95 -6.11
C VAL A 198 -4.63 8.33 -6.75
N ALA A 199 -3.37 8.73 -6.98
CA ALA A 199 -3.06 10.01 -7.61
C ALA A 199 -3.53 10.10 -9.05
N LYS A 200 -3.44 9.01 -9.82
CA LYS A 200 -4.00 8.93 -11.18
C LYS A 200 -5.52 9.06 -11.15
N TYR A 201 -6.19 8.33 -10.26
CA TYR A 201 -7.65 8.33 -10.15
C TYR A 201 -8.21 9.72 -9.84
N PHE A 202 -7.59 10.45 -8.90
CA PHE A 202 -7.98 11.81 -8.53
C PHE A 202 -7.23 12.91 -9.31
N GLN A 203 -6.48 12.54 -10.36
CA GLN A 203 -5.75 13.47 -11.24
C GLN A 203 -4.85 14.48 -10.50
N LYS A 204 -4.14 14.04 -9.46
CA LYS A 204 -3.22 14.88 -8.67
C LYS A 204 -1.77 14.73 -9.15
N SER A 205 -1.33 15.60 -10.04
CA SER A 205 0.03 15.56 -10.64
C SER A 205 1.16 15.56 -9.62
N ASP A 206 1.07 16.42 -8.60
CA ASP A 206 2.14 16.59 -7.61
C ASP A 206 2.28 15.34 -6.73
N ALA A 207 1.15 14.76 -6.34
CA ALA A 207 1.11 13.50 -5.61
C ALA A 207 1.63 12.36 -6.49
N LEU A 208 1.26 12.31 -7.77
CA LEU A 208 1.72 11.29 -8.70
C LEU A 208 3.26 11.29 -8.79
N SER A 209 3.86 12.46 -9.05
CA SER A 209 5.31 12.62 -9.13
C SER A 209 6.00 12.20 -7.83
N MET A 210 5.46 12.60 -6.68
CA MET A 210 5.98 12.21 -5.36
C MET A 210 5.97 10.69 -5.18
N TYR A 211 4.85 10.02 -5.43
CA TYR A 211 4.74 8.57 -5.23
C TYR A 211 5.52 7.77 -6.28
N GLU A 212 5.63 8.24 -7.52
CA GLU A 212 6.51 7.63 -8.53
C GLU A 212 7.97 7.68 -8.11
N ASN A 213 8.43 8.80 -7.55
CA ASN A 213 9.78 8.93 -7.03
C ASN A 213 10.04 7.97 -5.87
N ILE A 214 9.14 7.92 -4.88
CA ILE A 214 9.23 6.99 -3.76
C ILE A 214 9.26 5.54 -4.25
N TYR A 215 8.37 5.18 -5.20
CA TYR A 215 8.30 3.84 -5.75
C TYR A 215 9.60 3.45 -6.45
N LYS A 216 10.14 4.31 -7.33
CA LYS A 216 11.40 4.07 -8.04
C LYS A 216 12.54 3.80 -7.06
N LYS A 217 12.73 4.68 -6.07
CA LYS A 217 13.80 4.53 -5.06
C LYS A 217 13.59 3.28 -4.19
N ALA A 218 12.41 3.10 -3.61
CA ALA A 218 12.13 1.99 -2.70
C ALA A 218 12.19 0.62 -3.41
N SER A 219 11.65 0.51 -4.64
CA SER A 219 11.70 -0.74 -5.41
C SER A 219 13.12 -1.10 -5.83
N LEU A 220 13.93 -0.12 -6.24
CA LEU A 220 15.35 -0.34 -6.55
C LEU A 220 16.10 -0.84 -5.32
N LEU A 221 16.05 -0.10 -4.22
CA LEU A 221 16.74 -0.46 -2.98
C LEU A 221 16.28 -1.83 -2.44
N SER A 222 15.00 -2.15 -2.60
CA SER A 222 14.44 -3.42 -2.16
C SER A 222 14.89 -4.60 -3.01
N ARG A 223 14.93 -4.45 -4.35
CA ARG A 223 15.50 -5.47 -5.26
C ARG A 223 16.97 -5.71 -4.97
N SER A 224 17.65 -4.63 -4.59
CA SER A 224 19.05 -4.62 -4.21
C SER A 224 19.30 -5.02 -2.76
N ASN A 225 18.37 -5.67 -2.05
CA ASN A 225 18.57 -6.18 -0.69
C ASN A 225 19.17 -5.18 0.33
N VAL A 226 19.04 -3.87 0.09
CA VAL A 226 19.56 -2.85 1.00
C VAL A 226 18.67 -2.83 2.22
N ARG A 227 19.26 -3.05 3.40
CA ARG A 227 18.47 -3.23 4.63
C ARG A 227 18.07 -1.91 5.30
N SER A 228 18.85 -0.84 5.10
CA SER A 228 18.61 0.43 5.79
C SER A 228 19.11 1.59 4.95
N VAL A 229 18.19 2.50 4.62
CA VAL A 229 18.49 3.81 4.03
C VAL A 229 17.67 4.85 4.80
N PRO A 230 18.25 6.01 5.13
CA PRO A 230 17.49 7.13 5.70
C PRO A 230 16.24 7.42 4.87
N MET A 231 15.08 7.51 5.53
CA MET A 231 13.80 7.73 4.84
C MET A 231 13.80 9.07 4.10
N GLU A 232 14.56 10.07 4.56
CA GLU A 232 14.67 11.37 3.87
C GLU A 232 15.18 11.21 2.43
N ILE A 233 16.11 10.28 2.20
CA ILE A 233 16.67 10.01 0.87
C ILE A 233 15.61 9.41 -0.06
N ILE A 234 14.68 8.62 0.49
CA ILE A 234 13.62 7.97 -0.28
C ILE A 234 12.46 8.93 -0.54
N LEU A 235 12.06 9.71 0.47
CA LEU A 235 10.87 10.55 0.43
C LEU A 235 11.07 11.89 -0.27
N HIS A 236 12.29 12.42 -0.27
CA HIS A 236 12.59 13.71 -0.84
C HIS A 236 13.52 13.61 -2.04
N SER A 237 13.55 14.67 -2.85
CA SER A 237 14.64 14.91 -3.79
C SER A 237 15.87 15.29 -2.98
N SER A 238 16.58 14.28 -2.47
CA SER A 238 17.80 14.43 -1.71
C SER A 238 18.91 15.04 -2.56
N SER A 239 19.77 15.86 -1.96
CA SER A 239 20.95 16.42 -2.63
C SER A 239 21.85 15.29 -3.18
N HIS A 240 22.63 15.59 -4.21
CA HIS A 240 23.59 14.62 -4.76
C HIS A 240 24.53 14.09 -3.65
N GLU A 241 24.94 14.95 -2.71
CA GLU A 241 25.83 14.59 -1.61
C GLU A 241 25.24 13.54 -0.66
N SER A 242 23.93 13.57 -0.40
CA SER A 242 23.27 12.61 0.50
C SER A 242 22.89 11.31 -0.21
N SER A 243 22.57 11.39 -1.50
CA SER A 243 22.22 10.21 -2.32
C SER A 243 23.45 9.41 -2.78
N TRP A 244 24.58 10.08 -2.99
CA TRP A 244 25.79 9.45 -3.53
C TRP A 244 26.32 8.29 -2.68
N PRO A 245 26.43 8.37 -1.34
CA PRO A 245 26.89 7.25 -0.53
C PRO A 245 26.02 5.99 -0.70
N VAL A 246 24.70 6.15 -0.82
CA VAL A 246 23.76 5.04 -0.99
C VAL A 246 23.95 4.37 -2.35
N VAL A 247 24.04 5.16 -3.42
CA VAL A 247 24.24 4.61 -4.78
C VAL A 247 25.64 4.03 -4.96
N LYS A 248 26.65 4.64 -4.35
CA LYS A 248 28.00 4.10 -4.34
C LYS A 248 28.05 2.75 -3.64
N ASP A 249 27.42 2.62 -2.48
CA ASP A 249 27.35 1.34 -1.75
C ASP A 249 26.61 0.26 -2.56
N LEU A 250 25.48 0.61 -3.19
CA LEU A 250 24.76 -0.26 -4.11
C LEU A 250 25.66 -0.81 -5.23
N ILE A 251 26.40 0.08 -5.89
CA ILE A 251 27.28 -0.26 -7.01
C ILE A 251 28.44 -1.15 -6.56
N LEU A 252 28.96 -0.95 -5.35
CA LEU A 252 30.17 -1.62 -4.87
C LEU A 252 29.91 -2.95 -4.16
N THR A 253 28.69 -3.16 -3.64
CA THR A 253 28.36 -4.35 -2.83
C THR A 253 27.64 -5.42 -3.63
N GLN A 254 27.32 -5.16 -4.90
CA GLN A 254 26.30 -5.91 -5.59
C GLN A 254 26.58 -6.02 -7.08
N GLU A 255 26.31 -7.21 -7.62
CA GLU A 255 26.34 -7.45 -9.06
C GLU A 255 25.15 -6.73 -9.70
N MET A 256 25.40 -5.52 -10.19
CA MET A 256 24.43 -4.70 -10.91
C MET A 256 24.71 -4.77 -12.40
N ASP A 257 23.67 -4.80 -13.23
CA ASP A 257 23.82 -4.60 -14.66
C ASP A 257 23.80 -3.10 -15.02
N LEU A 258 24.31 -2.78 -16.22
CA LEU A 258 24.35 -1.40 -16.71
C LEU A 258 22.96 -0.72 -16.75
N PRO A 259 21.87 -1.38 -17.17
CA PRO A 259 20.51 -0.83 -17.04
C PRO A 259 20.15 -0.40 -15.62
N THR A 260 20.43 -1.22 -14.61
CA THR A 260 20.11 -0.88 -13.21
C THR A 260 20.98 0.28 -12.72
N VAL A 261 22.21 0.42 -13.20
CA VAL A 261 23.05 1.61 -12.90
C VAL A 261 22.40 2.89 -13.46
N TYR A 262 21.83 2.86 -14.67
CA TYR A 262 21.07 3.99 -15.19
C TYR A 262 19.79 4.26 -14.40
N GLU A 263 19.10 3.21 -13.94
CA GLU A 263 17.97 3.37 -13.03
C GLU A 263 18.39 4.05 -11.72
N CYS A 264 19.55 3.74 -11.15
CA CYS A 264 20.11 4.45 -10.00
C CYS A 264 20.34 5.94 -10.30
N CYS A 265 21.00 6.25 -11.43
CA CYS A 265 21.23 7.64 -11.84
C CYS A 265 19.91 8.42 -11.93
N SER A 266 18.88 7.82 -12.54
CA SER A 266 17.58 8.45 -12.70
C SER A 266 16.83 8.59 -11.37
N ALA A 267 16.77 7.53 -10.56
CA ALA A 267 16.03 7.51 -9.31
C ALA A 267 16.61 8.46 -8.26
N PHE A 268 17.94 8.59 -8.21
CA PHE A 268 18.64 9.43 -7.26
C PHE A 268 19.12 10.78 -7.85
N GLN A 269 18.80 11.03 -9.13
CA GLN A 269 19.16 12.25 -9.86
C GLN A 269 20.67 12.52 -9.84
N LEU A 270 21.50 11.47 -9.94
CA LEU A 270 22.95 11.59 -9.85
C LEU A 270 23.60 11.81 -11.24
N PRO A 271 24.76 12.49 -11.31
CA PRO A 271 25.51 12.65 -12.55
C PRO A 271 25.94 11.31 -13.15
N THR A 272 25.35 10.96 -14.28
CA THR A 272 25.54 9.66 -14.93
C THR A 272 27.01 9.32 -15.18
N ASN A 273 27.82 10.26 -15.69
CA ASN A 273 29.24 10.00 -15.98
C ASN A 273 30.03 9.63 -14.72
N ASN A 274 29.77 10.29 -13.59
CA ASN A 274 30.45 10.01 -12.31
C ASN A 274 30.07 8.63 -11.76
N VAL A 275 28.79 8.28 -11.87
CA VAL A 275 28.26 6.98 -11.44
C VAL A 275 28.87 5.87 -12.32
N LEU A 276 28.83 6.02 -13.65
CA LEU A 276 29.40 5.06 -14.60
C LEU A 276 30.91 4.89 -14.42
N THR A 277 31.64 5.97 -14.15
CA THR A 277 33.09 5.91 -13.87
C THR A 277 33.36 5.10 -12.60
N THR A 278 32.52 5.24 -11.57
CA THR A 278 32.64 4.46 -10.33
C THR A 278 32.30 2.99 -10.56
N TYR A 279 31.26 2.71 -11.35
CA TYR A 279 30.89 1.35 -11.75
C TYR A 279 32.00 0.67 -12.58
N LEU A 280 32.57 1.37 -13.56
CA LEU A 280 33.73 0.89 -14.33
C LEU A 280 34.90 0.51 -13.41
N ASN A 281 35.24 1.37 -12.46
CA ASN A 281 36.31 1.10 -11.49
C ASN A 281 36.01 -0.14 -10.65
N HIS A 282 34.75 -0.36 -10.27
CA HIS A 282 34.35 -1.56 -9.52
C HIS A 282 34.51 -2.83 -10.34
N ILE A 283 34.02 -2.85 -11.60
CA ILE A 283 34.15 -4.00 -12.50
C ILE A 283 35.63 -4.38 -12.66
N LEU A 284 36.48 -3.40 -12.92
CA LEU A 284 37.92 -3.62 -13.11
C LEU A 284 38.58 -4.15 -11.81
N LEU A 285 38.27 -3.57 -10.65
CA LEU A 285 38.83 -4.02 -9.37
C LEU A 285 38.38 -5.44 -8.99
N GLU A 286 37.10 -5.78 -9.18
CA GLU A 286 36.62 -7.14 -8.90
C GLU A 286 37.23 -8.15 -9.89
N SER A 287 37.46 -7.75 -11.14
CA SER A 287 38.15 -8.59 -12.12
C SER A 287 39.60 -8.88 -11.74
N GLU A 288 40.32 -7.87 -11.25
CA GLU A 288 41.69 -8.01 -10.78
C GLU A 288 41.76 -8.98 -9.59
N LYS A 289 40.86 -8.85 -8.62
CA LYS A 289 40.77 -9.78 -7.48
C LYS A 289 40.52 -11.22 -7.93
N LYS A 290 39.56 -11.44 -8.84
CA LYS A 290 39.25 -12.78 -9.37
C LYS A 290 40.46 -13.39 -10.11
N PHE A 291 41.16 -12.56 -10.88
CA PHE A 291 42.36 -12.98 -11.61
C PHE A 291 43.50 -13.37 -10.65
N LEU A 292 43.78 -12.54 -9.63
CA LEU A 292 44.83 -12.80 -8.64
C LEU A 292 44.59 -14.07 -7.80
N ASN A 293 43.32 -14.43 -7.57
CA ASN A 293 42.95 -15.61 -6.80
C ASN A 293 42.92 -16.91 -7.63
N ASN A 294 43.23 -16.87 -8.94
CA ASN A 294 43.04 -17.98 -9.89
C ASN A 294 41.58 -18.49 -9.94
N ASP A 295 40.62 -17.64 -9.61
CA ASP A 295 39.18 -17.98 -9.56
C ASP A 295 38.47 -17.72 -10.90
N SER A 296 39.18 -17.30 -11.94
CA SER A 296 38.60 -16.87 -13.22
C SER A 296 39.07 -17.71 -14.41
N THR A 297 38.13 -18.12 -15.24
CA THR A 297 38.37 -18.71 -16.56
C THR A 297 38.57 -17.63 -17.63
N ASP A 298 39.25 -17.96 -18.75
CA ASP A 298 39.44 -17.02 -19.87
C ASP A 298 38.10 -16.47 -20.41
N MET A 299 37.02 -17.26 -20.38
CA MET A 299 35.69 -16.81 -20.77
C MET A 299 35.11 -15.74 -19.84
N GLU A 300 35.32 -15.87 -18.53
CA GLU A 300 34.85 -14.87 -17.55
C GLU A 300 35.62 -13.55 -17.68
N VAL A 301 36.93 -13.63 -17.91
CA VAL A 301 37.77 -12.44 -18.16
C VAL A 301 37.29 -11.70 -19.41
N MET A 302 37.05 -12.42 -20.51
CA MET A 302 36.52 -11.80 -21.73
C MET A 302 35.15 -11.15 -21.50
N HIS A 303 34.26 -11.80 -20.75
CA HIS A 303 32.95 -11.23 -20.43
C HIS A 303 33.05 -9.93 -19.63
N ILE A 304 33.93 -9.88 -18.63
CA ILE A 304 34.18 -8.68 -17.83
C ILE A 304 34.73 -7.54 -18.72
N LEU A 305 35.67 -7.84 -19.63
CA LEU A 305 36.24 -6.84 -20.53
C LEU A 305 35.19 -6.29 -21.51
N GLU A 306 34.29 -7.15 -22.01
CA GLU A 306 33.14 -6.72 -22.82
C GLU A 306 32.20 -5.79 -22.03
N GLN A 307 31.91 -6.14 -20.77
CA GLN A 307 31.13 -5.28 -19.88
C GLN A 307 31.81 -3.93 -19.64
N ALA A 308 33.12 -3.91 -19.36
CA ALA A 308 33.89 -2.69 -19.17
C ALA A 308 33.89 -1.82 -20.45
N ALA A 309 34.06 -2.43 -21.63
CA ALA A 309 33.99 -1.74 -22.91
C ALA A 309 32.60 -1.13 -23.16
N ALA A 310 31.53 -1.84 -22.81
CA ALA A 310 30.17 -1.30 -22.89
C ALA A 310 29.99 -0.07 -21.98
N VAL A 311 30.51 -0.11 -20.75
CA VAL A 311 30.46 1.04 -19.83
C VAL A 311 31.26 2.24 -20.37
N ILE A 312 32.45 1.99 -20.93
CA ILE A 312 33.30 3.04 -21.53
C ILE A 312 32.54 3.77 -22.64
N ASN A 313 31.89 3.03 -23.55
CA ASN A 313 31.11 3.61 -24.65
C ASN A 313 29.91 4.45 -24.18
N CYS A 314 29.48 4.24 -22.93
CA CYS A 314 28.37 4.93 -22.31
C CYS A 314 28.77 6.22 -21.57
N ILE A 315 30.06 6.42 -21.27
CA ILE A 315 30.57 7.63 -20.61
C ILE A 315 30.81 8.71 -21.68
N LYS A 316 30.07 9.82 -21.58
CA LYS A 316 30.13 10.91 -22.57
C LYS A 316 31.22 11.95 -22.27
N ASP A 317 31.70 11.99 -21.03
CA ASP A 317 32.73 12.93 -20.60
C ASP A 317 34.10 12.28 -20.81
N GLU A 318 34.70 12.59 -21.95
CA GLU A 318 36.00 12.04 -22.37
C GLU A 318 37.14 12.48 -21.45
N GLU A 319 37.08 13.69 -20.88
CA GLU A 319 38.11 14.20 -19.98
C GLU A 319 38.08 13.45 -18.65
N LEU A 320 36.89 13.29 -18.06
CA LEU A 320 36.69 12.50 -16.85
C LEU A 320 37.17 11.06 -17.05
N LEU A 321 36.78 10.43 -18.16
CA LEU A 321 37.20 9.07 -18.50
C LEU A 321 38.73 8.97 -18.63
N CYS A 322 39.35 9.86 -19.39
CA CYS A 322 40.81 9.87 -19.58
C CYS A 322 41.55 10.06 -18.26
N ASN A 323 41.09 10.98 -17.41
CA ASN A 323 41.69 11.24 -16.11
C ASN A 323 41.55 10.03 -15.17
N ASN A 324 40.41 9.35 -15.20
CA ASN A 324 40.18 8.13 -14.43
C ASN A 324 41.09 6.98 -14.91
N LEU A 325 41.18 6.72 -16.21
CA LEU A 325 42.05 5.68 -16.77
C LEU A 325 43.53 5.95 -16.48
N LYS A 326 43.99 7.20 -16.62
CA LYS A 326 45.36 7.60 -16.22
C LYS A 326 45.64 7.32 -14.74
N SER A 327 44.66 7.56 -13.87
CA SER A 327 44.77 7.30 -12.44
C SER A 327 44.88 5.81 -12.14
N LEU A 328 44.07 4.97 -12.82
CA LEU A 328 44.16 3.51 -12.72
C LEU A 328 45.52 2.99 -13.20
N MET A 329 46.00 3.43 -14.36
CA MET A 329 47.31 3.01 -14.89
C MET A 329 48.47 3.32 -13.93
N LYS A 330 48.44 4.47 -13.25
CA LYS A 330 49.46 4.81 -12.25
C LYS A 330 49.51 3.85 -11.07
N LYS A 331 48.38 3.20 -10.74
CA LYS A 331 48.31 2.22 -9.64
C LYS A 331 48.85 0.85 -10.02
N VAL A 332 48.95 0.54 -11.31
CA VAL A 332 49.46 -0.76 -11.84
C VAL A 332 50.98 -0.74 -12.04
N ILE A 333 51.60 0.45 -12.13
CA ILE A 333 53.05 0.63 -12.38
C ILE A 333 53.88 0.61 -11.07
N LEU A 334 53.24 0.44 -9.91
CA LEU A 334 53.86 0.20 -8.61
C LEU A 334 53.65 -1.25 -8.20
#